data_AF-B0XIU4-F1
#
_entry.id   AF-B0XIU4-F1
#
_cell.length_a   1.000
_cell.length_b   1.000
_cell.length_c   1.000
_cell.angle_alpha   90.00
_cell.angle_beta   90.00
_cell.angle_gamma   90.00
#
_symmetry.space_group_name_H-M   'P 1'
#
loop_
_entity.id
_entity.type
_entity.pdbx_description
1 polymer ?
#
loop_
_entity_poly.entity_id
_entity_poly.type
_entity_poly.pdbx_seq_one_letter_code
_entity_poly.pdbx_strand_id
1 'polypeptide(L)' 'MSMSYLILGRDTEGPPGALGIGPRSIVIEWRDEWHRRLRKFQRQAVHTCHH' A
#
# COMPACT_ATOMS: atom_id res chain seq x y z
N MET A 1 5.97 -6.29 21.40
CA MET A 1 6.10 -5.15 20.46
C MET A 1 5.65 -5.66 19.09
N SER A 2 4.56 -5.15 18.54
CA SER A 2 4.06 -5.59 17.23
C SER A 2 4.78 -4.81 16.12
N MET A 3 5.40 -5.53 15.18
CA MET A 3 5.96 -4.93 13.99
C MET A 3 4.87 -4.81 12.93
N SER A 4 4.64 -3.59 12.45
CA SER A 4 3.72 -3.32 11.36
C SER A 4 4.51 -3.19 10.06
N TYR A 5 3.91 -3.53 8.93
CA TYR A 5 4.53 -3.42 7.62
C TYR A 5 3.56 -2.76 6.64
N LEU A 6 4.09 -1.97 5.72
CA LEU A 6 3.38 -1.43 4.58
C LEU A 6 3.67 -2.30 3.36
N ILE A 7 2.60 -2.79 2.72
CA ILE A 7 2.68 -3.54 1.47
C ILE A 7 2.08 -2.66 0.37
N LEU A 8 2.85 -2.39 -0.68
CA LEU A 8 2.43 -1.67 -1.88
C LEU A 8 2.52 -2.64 -3.06
N GLY A 9 1.43 -2.83 -3.79
CA GLY A 9 1.37 -3.79 -4.89
C GLY A 9 0.12 -3.57 -5.72
N ARG A 10 -0.14 -4.49 -6.64
CA ARG A 10 -1.40 -4.52 -7.40
C ARG A 10 -2.33 -5.54 -6.78
N ASP A 11 -3.60 -5.18 -6.68
CA ASP A 11 -4.68 -6.06 -6.20
C ASP A 11 -4.80 -7.37 -7.02
N THR A 12 -4.40 -7.34 -8.28
CA THR A 12 -4.36 -8.49 -9.19
C THR A 12 -3.24 -9.51 -8.90
N GLU A 13 -2.29 -9.22 -8.00
CA GLU A 13 -1.19 -10.14 -7.68
C GLU A 13 -1.58 -11.24 -6.68
N GLY A 14 -2.77 -11.17 -6.08
CA GLY A 14 -3.28 -12.14 -5.12
C GLY A 14 -4.43 -13.01 -5.62
N PRO A 15 -4.65 -14.20 -5.02
CA PRO A 15 -5.89 -14.95 -5.19
C PRO A 15 -7.09 -14.09 -4.77
N PRO A 16 -8.29 -14.34 -5.32
CA PRO A 16 -9.52 -13.67 -4.85
C PRO A 16 -9.68 -13.82 -3.33
N GLY A 17 -9.81 -12.69 -2.63
CA GLY A 17 -9.95 -12.66 -1.16
C GLY A 17 -8.64 -12.64 -0.38
N ALA A 18 -7.48 -12.61 -1.03
CA ALA A 18 -6.18 -12.50 -0.38
C ALA A 18 -5.30 -11.42 -1.05
N LEU A 19 -4.52 -10.71 -0.23
CA LEU A 19 -3.48 -9.82 -0.72
C LEU A 19 -2.26 -10.66 -1.14
N GLY A 20 -1.95 -10.68 -2.43
CA GLY A 20 -0.73 -11.30 -2.94
C GLY A 20 0.42 -10.32 -3.00
N ILE A 21 1.62 -10.80 -2.68
CA ILE A 21 2.87 -10.06 -2.88
C ILE A 21 3.48 -10.60 -4.19
N GLY A 22 3.38 -9.82 -5.26
CA GLY A 22 4.00 -10.17 -6.54
C GLY A 22 5.41 -9.61 -6.72
N PRO A 23 6.09 -9.91 -7.84
CA PRO A 23 7.44 -9.42 -8.13
C PRO A 23 7.57 -7.90 -8.20
N ARG A 24 6.45 -7.17 -8.35
CA ARG A 24 6.41 -5.70 -8.37
C ARG A 24 5.86 -5.10 -7.07
N SER A 25 5.59 -5.94 -6.07
CA SER A 25 5.21 -5.50 -4.75
C SER A 25 6.42 -5.04 -3.94
N ILE A 26 6.23 -4.01 -3.12
CA ILE A 26 7.23 -3.46 -2.20
C ILE A 26 6.72 -3.69 -0.77
N VAL A 27 7.58 -4.23 0.09
CA VAL A 27 7.30 -4.41 1.52
C VAL A 27 8.28 -3.55 2.30
N ILE A 28 7.75 -2.72 3.20
CA ILE A 28 8.56 -1.81 4.00
C ILE A 28 8.09 -1.85 5.45
N GLU A 29 9.02 -1.83 6.40
CA GLU A 29 8.68 -1.71 7.82
C GLU A 29 7.93 -0.41 8.09
N TRP A 30 6.83 -0.52 8.84
CA TRP A 30 5.97 0.61 9.15
C TRP A 30 6.67 1.59 10.10
N ARG A 31 6.51 2.87 9.79
CA ARG A 31 6.90 3.97 10.67
C ARG A 31 5.70 4.87 10.91
N ASP A 32 5.44 5.23 12.16
CA ASP A 32 4.26 6.02 12.53
C ASP A 32 4.21 7.39 11.83
N GLU A 33 5.37 7.98 11.54
CA GLU A 33 5.51 9.20 10.74
C GLU A 33 4.92 9.10 9.32
N TRP A 34 4.83 7.89 8.76
CA TRP A 34 4.33 7.67 7.41
C TRP A 34 2.81 7.73 7.31
N HIS A 35 2.09 7.57 8.41
CA HIS A 35 0.63 7.55 8.41
C HIS A 35 0.04 8.82 7.77
N ARG A 36 0.59 10.00 8.09
CA ARG A 36 0.12 11.27 7.51
C ARG A 36 0.45 11.38 6.02
N ARG A 37 1.61 10.87 5.61
CA ARG A 37 2.06 10.87 4.20
C ARG A 37 1.20 9.93 3.35
N LEU A 38 0.94 8.72 3.84
CA LEU A 38 0.10 7.73 3.16
C LEU A 38 -1.32 8.27 2.92
N ARG A 39 -1.93 8.88 3.94
CA ARG A 39 -3.25 9.52 3.81
C ARG A 39 -3.27 10.68 2.81
N LYS A 40 -2.17 11.42 2.67
CA LYS A 40 -2.07 12.48 1.65
C LYS A 40 -1.94 11.87 0.26
N PHE A 41 -1.06 10.87 0.11
CA PHE A 41 -0.86 10.14 -1.13
C PHE A 41 -2.16 9.51 -1.65
N GLN A 42 -2.89 8.77 -0.81
CA GLN A 42 -4.18 8.16 -1.18
C GLN A 42 -5.20 9.20 -1.64
N ARG A 43 -5.33 10.32 -0.92
CA ARG A 43 -6.22 11.42 -1.33
C ARG A 43 -5.84 11.98 -2.70
N GLN A 44 -4.56 12.20 -2.96
CA GLN A 44 -4.08 12.68 -4.26
C GLN A 44 -4.32 11.65 -5.38
N ALA A 45 -4.08 10.37 -5.11
CA ALA A 45 -4.30 9.30 -6.07
C ALA A 45 -5.76 9.23 -6.54
N VAL A 46 -6.72 9.39 -5.62
CA VAL A 46 -8.16 9.47 -5.98
C VAL A 46 -8.41 10.59 -6.99
N HIS A 47 -7.80 11.76 -6.82
CA HIS A 47 -7.98 12.87 -7.76
C HIS A 47 -7.21 12.70 -9.07
N THR A 48 -6.16 11.88 -9.11
CA THR A 48 -5.27 11.75 -10.27
C THR A 48 -5.64 10.58 -11.18
N CYS A 49 -6.31 9.55 -10.67
CA CYS A 49 -6.66 8.34 -11.42
C CYS A 49 -8.02 8.41 -12.16
N HIS A 50 -8.65 9.58 -12.25
CA HIS A 50 -9.90 9.80 -13.00
C HIS A 50 -9.70 10.32 -14.44
N HIS A 51 -8.51 10.17 -15.02
CA HIS A 51 -8.20 10.52 -16.41
C HIS A 51 -7.63 9.32 -17.18
#